data_AF-A0A5C6NC08-F1
#
_entry.id   AF-A0A5C6NC08-F1
#
_cell.length_a   1.000
_cell.length_b   1.000
_cell.length_c   1.000
_cell.angle_alpha   90.00
_cell.angle_beta   90.00
_cell.angle_gamma   90.00
#
_symmetry.space_group_name_H-M   'P 1'
#
loop_
_entity.id
_entity.type
_entity.pdbx_description
1 polymer ?
#
loop_
_entity_poly.entity_id
_entity_poly.type
_entity_poly.pdbx_seq_one_letter_code
_entity_poly.pdbx_strand_id
1 'polypeptide(L)'
;MRLSAMPKALGFTDKTKGYFPHKFSSEIHLNYVGPYPVPSDYDVDRMTVREREEFDPWYNEVSRGTFDFKKEASLYCKNDVDILTQGSLKFRDQFLVQCDMRGVTFGELHYKSEKRVSELQTTHGVRVVVMREHTWNQMKTTCTEVKEFLRCFNAPEPLNPRKALFGGRTTALKLRHTAAPDETIHYVDVTHCTRLSTVLALTPLVTP
;
A
#
# COMPACT_ATOMS: atom_id res chain seq x y z
N MET A 1 -3.85 -2.71 -0.79
CA MET A 1 -3.93 -3.87 0.12
C MET A 1 -5.39 -4.11 0.51
N ARG A 2 -5.77 -5.33 0.94
CA ARG A 2 -7.11 -5.56 1.52
C ARG A 2 -7.21 -4.91 2.90
N LEU A 3 -8.41 -4.44 3.29
CA LEU A 3 -8.61 -3.80 4.60
C LEU A 3 -8.33 -4.77 5.76
N SER A 4 -8.61 -6.06 5.60
CA SER A 4 -8.28 -7.10 6.60
C SER A 4 -6.78 -7.24 6.87
N ALA A 5 -5.92 -6.92 5.89
CA ALA A 5 -4.48 -6.97 6.05
C ALA A 5 -3.89 -5.67 6.63
N MET A 6 -4.69 -4.59 6.71
CA MET A 6 -4.22 -3.27 7.14
C MET A 6 -3.73 -3.25 8.59
N PRO A 7 -4.46 -3.81 9.59
CA PRO A 7 -4.00 -3.82 10.97
C PRO A 7 -2.62 -4.49 11.12
N LYS A 8 -2.44 -5.67 10.53
CA LYS A 8 -1.17 -6.41 10.58
C LYS A 8 -0.02 -5.66 9.90
N ALA A 9 -0.25 -5.11 8.70
CA ALA A 9 0.80 -4.39 8.00
C ALA A 9 1.20 -3.09 8.70
N LEU A 10 0.25 -2.45 9.39
CA LEU A 10 0.47 -1.24 10.17
C LEU A 10 0.85 -1.52 11.63
N GLY A 11 0.91 -2.78 12.05
CA GLY A 11 1.31 -3.16 13.41
C GLY A 11 0.29 -2.82 14.50
N PHE A 12 -1.00 -2.76 14.17
CA PHE A 12 -2.07 -2.69 15.17
C PHE A 12 -2.30 -4.09 15.75
N THR A 13 -2.01 -4.28 17.04
CA THR A 13 -2.07 -5.59 17.71
C THR A 13 -3.43 -5.89 18.34
N ASP A 14 -4.24 -4.87 18.54
CA ASP A 14 -5.57 -4.92 19.16
C ASP A 14 -6.72 -4.96 18.15
N LYS A 15 -6.42 -4.94 16.85
CA LYS A 15 -7.42 -4.76 15.79
C LYS A 15 -7.39 -5.87 14.75
N THR A 16 -8.55 -6.45 14.54
CA THR A 16 -8.85 -7.36 13.44
C THR A 16 -10.16 -6.92 12.80
N LYS A 17 -10.22 -6.94 11.47
CA LYS A 17 -11.43 -6.53 10.73
C LYS A 17 -12.65 -7.39 11.06
N GLY A 18 -12.44 -8.68 11.38
CA GLY A 18 -13.49 -9.66 11.58
C GLY A 18 -14.10 -10.13 10.25
N TYR A 19 -15.20 -10.89 10.34
CA TYR A 19 -15.87 -11.50 9.19
C TYR A 19 -17.34 -11.04 9.13
N PHE A 20 -17.87 -10.86 7.93
CA PHE A 20 -19.25 -10.44 7.71
C PHE A 20 -19.89 -11.21 6.54
N PRO A 21 -21.17 -11.64 6.64
CA PRO A 21 -21.81 -12.45 5.61
C PRO A 21 -22.33 -11.58 4.46
N HIS A 22 -21.42 -11.19 3.58
CA HIS A 22 -21.72 -10.27 2.47
C HIS A 22 -22.82 -10.76 1.53
N LYS A 23 -22.91 -12.07 1.26
CA LYS A 23 -23.99 -12.61 0.39
C LYS A 23 -25.35 -12.67 1.08
N PHE A 24 -25.36 -12.66 2.42
CA PHE A 24 -26.58 -12.64 3.20
C PHE A 24 -27.19 -11.24 3.29
N SER A 25 -26.41 -10.19 2.98
CA SER A 25 -26.86 -8.80 3.00
C SER A 25 -27.83 -8.51 1.86
N SER A 26 -29.13 -8.64 2.14
CA SER A 26 -30.23 -8.30 1.23
C SER A 26 -31.28 -7.44 1.95
N GLU A 27 -32.13 -6.76 1.18
CA GLU A 27 -33.22 -5.93 1.74
C GLU A 27 -34.14 -6.74 2.68
N ILE A 28 -34.35 -8.02 2.38
CA ILE A 28 -35.20 -8.93 3.16
C ILE A 28 -34.58 -9.25 4.53
N HIS A 29 -33.24 -9.26 4.62
CA HIS A 29 -32.52 -9.65 5.83
C HIS A 29 -32.11 -8.47 6.72
N LEU A 30 -32.44 -7.22 6.35
CA LEU A 30 -32.05 -6.03 7.13
C LEU A 30 -32.61 -6.00 8.55
N ASN A 31 -33.72 -6.70 8.81
CA ASN A 31 -34.32 -6.83 10.15
C ASN A 31 -34.18 -8.26 10.71
N TYR A 32 -33.31 -9.09 10.11
CA TYR A 32 -33.15 -10.48 10.49
C TYR A 32 -32.52 -10.62 11.88
N VAL A 33 -33.16 -11.45 12.70
CA VAL A 33 -32.63 -11.93 13.99
C VAL A 33 -32.88 -13.43 14.05
N GLY A 34 -31.81 -14.22 14.10
CA GLY A 34 -31.93 -15.68 14.03
C GLY A 34 -30.59 -16.40 14.07
N PRO A 35 -30.51 -17.66 13.62
CA PRO A 35 -29.24 -18.37 13.47
C PRO A 35 -28.22 -17.62 12.60
N TYR A 36 -26.93 -17.84 12.85
CA TYR A 36 -25.89 -17.28 12.00
C TYR A 36 -26.01 -17.74 10.53
N PRO A 37 -25.77 -16.85 9.54
CA PRO A 37 -25.71 -17.23 8.13
C PRO A 37 -24.70 -18.34 7.88
N VAL A 38 -24.91 -19.13 6.82
CA VAL A 38 -24.06 -20.28 6.52
C VAL A 38 -22.66 -19.82 6.07
N PRO A 39 -21.60 -20.65 6.21
CA PRO A 39 -20.24 -20.26 5.82
C PRO A 39 -20.12 -19.75 4.37
N SER A 40 -20.91 -20.30 3.43
CA SER A 40 -20.92 -19.86 2.03
C SER A 40 -21.28 -18.38 1.84
N ASP A 41 -21.97 -17.76 2.81
CA ASP A 41 -22.36 -16.35 2.78
C ASP A 41 -21.22 -15.39 3.14
N TYR A 42 -20.12 -15.91 3.69
CA TYR A 42 -18.93 -15.16 4.10
C TYR A 42 -17.82 -15.16 3.03
N ASP A 43 -18.13 -15.57 1.79
CA ASP A 43 -17.14 -15.69 0.71
C ASP A 43 -15.98 -16.64 1.04
N VAL A 44 -16.23 -17.69 1.83
CA VAL A 44 -15.19 -18.66 2.23
C VAL A 44 -14.43 -19.23 1.03
N ASP A 45 -15.09 -19.43 -0.11
CA ASP A 45 -14.47 -19.94 -1.34
C ASP A 45 -13.33 -19.06 -1.89
N ARG A 46 -13.31 -17.78 -1.51
CA ARG A 46 -12.27 -16.82 -1.90
C ARG A 46 -11.18 -16.65 -0.84
N MET A 47 -11.34 -17.30 0.32
CA MET A 47 -10.34 -17.31 1.38
C MET A 47 -9.18 -18.25 1.02
N THR A 48 -7.97 -17.83 1.35
CA THR A 48 -6.79 -18.71 1.34
C THR A 48 -6.90 -19.78 2.43
N VAL A 49 -6.10 -20.85 2.34
CA VAL A 49 -6.07 -21.92 3.35
C VAL A 49 -5.85 -21.36 4.75
N ARG A 50 -4.90 -20.43 4.90
CA ARG A 50 -4.61 -19.76 6.16
C ARG A 50 -5.77 -18.91 6.69
N GLU A 51 -6.42 -18.13 5.82
CA GLU A 51 -7.58 -17.33 6.23
C GLU A 51 -8.75 -18.23 6.69
N ARG A 52 -8.86 -19.43 6.12
CA ARG A 52 -9.85 -20.43 6.51
C ARG A 52 -9.54 -21.08 7.87
N GLU A 53 -8.27 -21.36 8.15
CA GLU A 53 -7.82 -21.84 9.48
C GLU A 53 -8.13 -20.85 10.60
N GLU A 54 -8.18 -19.55 10.30
CA GLU A 54 -8.59 -18.50 11.24
C GLU A 54 -10.14 -18.35 11.31
N PHE A 55 -10.83 -18.54 10.18
CA PHE A 55 -12.29 -18.40 10.08
C PHE A 55 -13.06 -19.53 10.76
N ASP A 56 -12.67 -20.79 10.54
CA ASP A 56 -13.46 -21.95 11.00
C ASP A 56 -13.63 -21.98 12.53
N PRO A 57 -12.59 -21.74 13.36
CA PRO A 57 -12.75 -21.67 14.81
C PRO A 57 -13.67 -20.54 15.25
N TRP A 58 -13.50 -19.36 14.67
CA TRP A 58 -14.35 -18.19 14.95
C TRP A 58 -15.82 -18.49 14.63
N TYR A 59 -16.09 -19.05 13.45
CA TYR A 59 -17.45 -19.35 13.02
C TYR A 59 -18.11 -20.41 13.93
N ASN A 60 -17.38 -21.47 14.29
CA ASN A 60 -17.87 -22.52 15.17
C ASN A 60 -18.21 -22.04 16.60
N GLU A 61 -17.59 -20.94 17.04
CA GLU A 61 -17.88 -20.29 18.30
C GLU A 61 -19.11 -19.39 18.19
N VAL A 62 -19.11 -18.43 17.25
CA VAL A 62 -20.18 -17.42 17.15
C VAL A 62 -21.51 -17.99 16.65
N SER A 63 -21.47 -19.03 15.80
CA SER A 63 -22.67 -19.64 15.21
C SER A 63 -23.61 -20.31 16.21
N ARG A 64 -23.13 -20.55 17.44
CA ARG A 64 -23.95 -21.06 18.56
C ARG A 64 -24.90 -19.99 19.11
N GLY A 65 -24.63 -18.72 18.82
CA GLY A 65 -25.42 -17.58 19.25
C GLY A 65 -26.51 -17.19 18.25
N THR A 66 -27.12 -16.04 18.53
CA THR A 66 -28.08 -15.40 17.63
C THR A 66 -27.38 -14.29 16.85
N PHE A 67 -27.59 -14.27 15.54
CA PHE A 67 -27.16 -13.22 14.64
C PHE A 67 -28.26 -12.16 14.52
N ASP A 68 -27.94 -10.93 14.91
CA ASP A 68 -28.75 -9.74 14.67
C ASP A 68 -28.10 -8.93 13.55
N PHE A 69 -28.74 -8.89 12.39
CA PHE A 69 -28.15 -8.28 11.20
C PHE A 69 -27.79 -6.81 11.43
N LYS A 70 -28.67 -6.01 12.06
CA LYS A 70 -28.44 -4.58 12.25
C LYS A 70 -27.28 -4.33 13.20
N LYS A 71 -27.26 -5.09 14.30
CA LYS A 71 -26.21 -4.96 15.31
C LYS A 71 -24.85 -5.34 14.72
N GLU A 72 -24.75 -6.50 14.07
CA GLU A 72 -23.50 -6.99 13.49
C GLU A 72 -23.03 -6.11 12.32
N ALA A 73 -23.94 -5.67 11.44
CA ALA A 73 -23.59 -4.76 10.34
C ALA A 73 -23.10 -3.40 10.87
N SER A 74 -23.75 -2.84 11.89
CA SER A 74 -23.31 -1.59 12.51
C SER A 74 -21.94 -1.73 13.14
N LEU A 75 -21.70 -2.82 13.87
CA LEU A 75 -20.42 -3.09 14.53
C LEU A 75 -19.29 -3.27 13.52
N TYR A 76 -19.52 -4.06 12.46
CA TYR A 76 -18.56 -4.29 11.40
C TYR A 76 -18.21 -3.01 10.65
N CYS A 77 -19.21 -2.20 10.27
CA CYS A 77 -18.98 -0.92 9.60
C CYS A 77 -18.20 0.07 10.47
N LYS A 78 -18.51 0.15 11.77
CA LYS A 78 -17.77 1.01 12.72
C LYS A 78 -16.31 0.57 12.83
N ASN A 79 -16.06 -0.73 12.90
CA ASN A 79 -14.71 -1.28 12.94
C ASN A 79 -13.93 -0.97 11.65
N ASP A 80 -14.58 -1.11 10.48
CA ASP A 80 -13.97 -0.76 9.19
C ASP A 80 -13.57 0.72 9.10
N VAL A 81 -14.47 1.61 9.53
CA VAL A 81 -14.19 3.05 9.59
C VAL A 81 -13.03 3.34 10.54
N ASP A 82 -13.01 2.73 11.73
CA ASP A 82 -11.96 2.93 12.73
C ASP A 82 -10.58 2.47 12.20
N ILE A 83 -10.51 1.29 11.58
CA ILE A 83 -9.27 0.78 10.96
C ILE A 83 -8.80 1.72 9.84
N LEU A 84 -9.71 2.19 8.98
CA LEU A 84 -9.38 3.13 7.90
C LEU A 84 -8.88 4.47 8.43
N THR A 85 -9.52 5.00 9.48
CA THR A 85 -9.12 6.25 10.12
C THR A 85 -7.72 6.13 10.70
N GLN A 86 -7.45 5.09 11.49
CA GLN A 86 -6.13 4.88 12.07
C GLN A 86 -5.06 4.64 11.00
N GLY A 87 -5.39 3.88 9.97
CA GLY A 87 -4.50 3.67 8.82
C GLY A 87 -4.15 4.98 8.12
N SER A 88 -5.14 5.84 7.90
CA SER A 88 -4.95 7.15 7.27
C SER A 88 -4.12 8.10 8.14
N LEU A 89 -4.36 8.11 9.46
CA LEU A 89 -3.57 8.90 10.41
C LEU A 89 -2.11 8.45 10.43
N LYS A 90 -1.86 7.13 10.52
CA LYS A 90 -0.50 6.59 10.52
C LYS A 90 0.22 6.88 9.20
N PHE A 91 -0.46 6.71 8.07
CA PHE A 91 0.08 7.08 6.76
C PHE A 91 0.45 8.56 6.72
N ARG A 92 -0.47 9.45 7.14
CA ARG A 92 -0.22 10.89 7.17
C ARG A 92 1.00 11.23 8.01
N ASP A 93 1.11 10.68 9.21
CA ASP A 93 2.22 10.97 10.11
C ASP A 93 3.56 10.49 9.53
N GLN A 94 3.59 9.30 8.93
CA GLN A 94 4.78 8.78 8.23
C GLN A 94 5.13 9.61 6.99
N PHE A 95 4.13 10.00 6.21
CA PHE A 95 4.31 10.80 5.00
C PHE A 95 4.87 12.18 5.31
N LEU A 96 4.36 12.85 6.36
CA LEU A 96 4.87 14.15 6.81
C LEU A 96 6.32 14.05 7.31
N VAL A 97 6.70 12.93 7.94
CA VAL A 97 8.07 12.67 8.38
C VAL A 97 9.02 12.44 7.20
N GLN A 98 8.63 11.61 6.24
CA GLN A 98 9.49 11.22 5.11
C GLN A 98 9.66 12.32 4.07
N CYS A 99 8.62 13.09 3.79
CA CYS A 99 8.64 14.12 2.77
C CYS A 99 9.13 15.48 3.28
N ASP A 100 9.58 15.58 4.54
CA ASP A 100 9.97 16.82 5.22
C ASP A 100 8.94 17.96 5.07
N MET A 101 7.65 17.58 5.11
CA MET A 101 6.53 18.54 4.99
C MET A 101 5.95 18.91 6.35
N ARG A 102 6.69 18.65 7.45
CA ARG A 102 6.25 19.02 8.79
C ARG A 102 6.22 20.54 8.92
N GLY A 103 5.07 21.07 9.34
CA GLY A 103 4.87 22.51 9.54
C GLY A 103 4.59 23.30 8.27
N VAL A 104 4.40 22.65 7.12
CA VAL A 104 3.98 23.30 5.87
C VAL A 104 2.68 22.66 5.38
N THR A 105 1.63 23.46 5.25
CA THR A 105 0.33 23.07 4.72
C THR A 105 0.40 22.86 3.21
N PHE A 106 -0.52 22.06 2.64
CA PHE A 106 -0.66 21.98 1.19
C PHE A 106 -0.99 23.34 0.54
N GLY A 107 -1.67 24.23 1.27
CA GLY A 107 -1.89 25.61 0.84
C GLY A 107 -0.59 26.40 0.69
N GLU A 108 0.34 26.27 1.64
CA GLU A 108 1.66 26.90 1.54
C GLU A 108 2.53 26.30 0.44
N LEU A 109 2.47 24.98 0.22
CA LEU A 109 3.15 24.35 -0.93
C LEU A 109 2.59 24.85 -2.26
N HIS A 110 1.27 24.99 -2.34
CA HIS A 110 0.61 25.54 -3.52
C HIS A 110 1.04 26.99 -3.75
N TYR A 111 0.99 27.83 -2.71
CA TYR A 111 1.46 29.21 -2.77
C TYR A 111 2.94 29.31 -3.20
N LYS A 112 3.82 28.47 -2.63
CA LYS A 112 5.24 28.39 -3.05
C LYS A 112 5.39 28.01 -4.51
N SER A 113 4.53 27.12 -5.01
CA SER A 113 4.53 26.70 -6.42
C SER A 113 4.08 27.85 -7.33
N GLU A 114 3.02 28.56 -6.96
CA GLU A 114 2.54 29.75 -7.70
C GLU A 114 3.57 30.87 -7.69
N LYS A 115 4.21 31.14 -6.54
CA LYS A 115 5.28 32.13 -6.43
C LYS A 115 6.44 31.80 -7.36
N ARG A 116 6.89 30.54 -7.40
CA ARG A 116 7.95 30.09 -8.32
C ARG A 116 7.55 30.27 -9.79
N VAL A 117 6.30 29.98 -10.15
CA VAL A 117 5.79 30.23 -11.51
C VAL A 117 5.84 31.73 -11.83
N SER A 118 5.41 32.58 -10.90
CA SER A 118 5.44 34.03 -11.05
C SER A 118 6.87 34.58 -11.17
N GLU A 119 7.81 34.11 -10.36
CA GLU A 119 9.23 34.49 -10.43
C GLU A 119 9.85 34.11 -11.78
N LEU A 120 9.59 32.89 -12.27
CA LEU A 120 10.03 32.46 -13.60
C LEU A 120 9.50 33.37 -14.71
N GLN A 121 8.23 33.76 -14.65
CA GLN A 121 7.63 34.65 -15.64
C GLN A 121 8.14 36.09 -15.55
N THR A 122 8.22 36.65 -14.35
CA THR A 122 8.50 38.07 -14.12
C THR A 122 9.98 38.40 -14.11
N THR A 123 10.79 37.55 -13.45
CA THR A 123 12.22 37.81 -13.25
C THR A 123 13.05 37.25 -14.39
N HIS A 124 12.68 36.07 -14.90
CA HIS A 124 13.43 35.39 -15.96
C HIS A 124 12.78 35.54 -17.35
N GLY A 125 11.60 36.16 -17.44
CA GLY A 125 10.91 36.40 -18.72
C GLY A 125 10.48 35.13 -19.45
N VAL A 126 10.46 33.97 -18.77
CA VAL A 126 10.13 32.70 -19.43
C VAL A 126 8.63 32.45 -19.46
N ARG A 127 8.14 31.95 -20.60
CA ARG A 127 6.74 31.48 -20.70
C ARG A 127 6.60 30.14 -19.99
N VAL A 128 6.02 30.16 -18.79
CA VAL A 128 5.68 28.95 -18.04
C VAL A 128 4.26 28.50 -18.39
N VAL A 129 4.11 27.23 -18.80
CA VAL A 129 2.80 26.59 -19.04
C VAL A 129 2.62 25.47 -18.02
N VAL A 130 1.66 25.62 -17.11
CA VAL A 130 1.30 24.60 -16.12
C VAL A 130 0.17 23.73 -16.70
N MET A 131 0.36 22.42 -16.68
CA MET A 131 -0.65 21.47 -17.19
C MET A 131 -0.67 20.18 -16.37
N ARG A 132 -1.78 19.46 -16.42
CA ARG A 132 -1.90 18.16 -15.76
C ARG A 132 -1.10 17.09 -16.52
N GLU A 133 -0.60 16.10 -15.79
CA GLU A 133 0.23 15.04 -16.36
C GLU A 133 -0.49 14.26 -17.49
N HIS A 134 -1.76 13.94 -17.32
CA HIS A 134 -2.52 13.22 -18.37
C HIS A 134 -2.67 14.05 -19.64
N THR A 135 -2.87 15.38 -19.52
CA THR A 135 -2.92 16.30 -20.66
C THR A 135 -1.58 16.32 -21.38
N TRP A 136 -0.47 16.42 -20.64
CA TRP A 136 0.88 16.34 -21.21
C TRP A 136 1.13 15.01 -21.93
N ASN A 137 0.74 13.89 -21.31
CA ASN A 137 0.87 12.56 -21.89
C ASN A 137 0.08 12.43 -23.20
N GLN A 138 -1.10 13.01 -23.28
CA GLN A 138 -1.88 13.09 -24.51
C GLN A 138 -1.19 13.98 -25.55
N MET A 139 -0.70 15.17 -25.18
CA MET A 139 -0.03 16.08 -26.12
C MET A 139 1.20 15.46 -26.78
N LYS A 140 1.97 14.64 -26.05
CA LYS A 140 3.09 13.87 -26.61
C LYS A 140 2.68 12.94 -27.75
N THR A 141 1.42 12.48 -27.78
CA THR A 141 0.91 11.57 -28.81
C THR A 141 0.07 12.26 -29.87
N THR A 142 -0.55 13.41 -29.57
CA THR A 142 -1.49 14.09 -30.48
C THR A 142 -0.92 15.34 -31.14
N CYS A 143 -0.01 16.07 -30.49
CA CYS A 143 0.49 17.35 -30.98
C CYS A 143 1.82 17.19 -31.74
N THR A 144 1.81 17.54 -33.03
CA THR A 144 2.99 17.45 -33.92
C THR A 144 4.14 18.34 -33.43
N GLU A 145 3.86 19.57 -32.99
CA GLU A 145 4.87 20.50 -32.50
C GLU A 145 5.58 19.97 -31.24
N VAL A 146 4.83 19.37 -30.31
CA VAL A 146 5.40 18.76 -29.10
C VAL A 146 6.28 17.56 -29.45
N LYS A 147 5.88 16.74 -30.43
CA LYS A 147 6.70 15.62 -30.91
C LYS A 147 8.00 16.09 -31.54
N GLU A 148 7.94 17.13 -32.37
CA GLU A 148 9.12 17.70 -33.01
C GLU A 148 10.06 18.35 -32.00
N PHE A 149 9.52 19.11 -31.04
CA PHE A 149 10.28 19.67 -29.92
C PHE A 149 11.01 18.57 -29.14
N LEU A 150 10.29 17.51 -28.74
CA LEU A 150 10.87 16.41 -27.96
C LEU A 150 11.92 15.61 -28.73
N ARG A 151 11.89 15.60 -30.07
CA ARG A 151 12.91 14.95 -30.90
C ARG A 151 14.27 15.65 -30.81
N CYS A 152 14.27 16.97 -30.70
CA CYS A 152 15.49 17.79 -30.68
C CYS A 152 15.84 18.29 -29.27
N PHE A 153 14.92 18.16 -28.30
CA PHE A 153 15.12 18.56 -26.92
C PHE A 153 16.14 17.65 -26.23
N ASN A 154 17.32 18.18 -25.94
CA ASN A 154 18.35 17.48 -25.20
C ASN A 154 18.20 17.78 -23.71
N ALA A 155 17.34 17.02 -23.04
CA ALA A 155 17.16 17.14 -21.61
C ALA A 155 18.51 16.87 -20.90
N PRO A 156 18.88 17.61 -19.83
CA PRO A 156 19.97 17.17 -18.97
C PRO A 156 19.69 15.74 -18.53
N GLU A 157 20.69 14.87 -18.61
CA GLU A 157 20.50 13.44 -18.36
C GLU A 157 19.81 13.27 -17.01
N PRO A 158 18.55 12.81 -16.97
CA PRO A 158 17.88 12.58 -15.71
C PRO A 158 18.72 11.53 -15.00
N LEU A 159 19.14 11.82 -13.76
CA LEU A 159 19.86 10.88 -12.93
C LEU A 159 19.03 9.60 -12.92
N ASN A 160 19.47 8.57 -13.64
CA ASN A 160 18.64 7.40 -13.93
C ASN A 160 18.77 6.45 -12.75
N PRO A 161 17.89 6.53 -11.75
CA PRO A 161 18.10 5.82 -10.51
C PRO A 161 17.94 4.32 -10.77
N ARG A 162 17.26 3.89 -11.86
CA ARG A 162 17.13 2.48 -12.23
C ARG A 162 18.43 1.85 -12.75
N LYS A 163 19.39 2.65 -13.20
CA LYS A 163 20.72 2.15 -13.57
C LYS A 163 21.65 1.97 -12.36
N ALA A 164 21.36 2.63 -11.24
CA ALA A 164 22.17 2.60 -10.02
C ALA A 164 21.50 1.87 -8.84
N LEU A 165 20.17 1.81 -8.81
CA LEU A 165 19.35 1.19 -7.77
C LEU A 165 18.72 -0.07 -8.34
N PHE A 166 19.35 -1.20 -8.06
CA PHE A 166 18.77 -2.52 -8.26
C PHE A 166 18.05 -2.95 -6.97
N GLY A 167 16.99 -3.75 -7.12
CA GLY A 167 16.31 -4.36 -5.98
C GLY A 167 17.17 -5.45 -5.31
N GLY A 168 16.60 -6.13 -4.32
CA GLY A 168 17.23 -7.31 -3.72
C GLY A 168 17.53 -8.38 -4.78
N ARG A 169 18.62 -9.13 -4.59
CA ARG A 169 18.98 -10.25 -5.47
C ARG A 169 18.06 -11.43 -5.19
N THR A 170 17.35 -11.90 -6.21
CA THR A 170 16.63 -13.17 -6.19
C THR A 170 17.23 -14.08 -7.26
N THR A 171 17.87 -15.16 -6.83
CA THR A 171 18.49 -16.14 -7.74
C THR A 171 17.89 -17.51 -7.47
N ALA A 172 17.26 -18.11 -8.48
CA ALA A 172 16.82 -19.49 -8.42
C ALA A 172 18.01 -20.40 -8.74
N LEU A 173 18.69 -20.91 -7.70
CA LEU A 173 19.77 -21.88 -7.88
C LEU A 173 19.24 -23.27 -8.29
N LYS A 174 18.00 -23.61 -7.90
CA LYS A 174 17.32 -24.86 -8.22
C LYS A 174 15.82 -24.63 -8.29
N LEU A 175 15.17 -25.03 -9.39
CA LEU A 175 13.74 -24.77 -9.63
C LEU A 175 12.82 -25.57 -8.69
N ARG A 176 13.25 -26.77 -8.28
CA ARG A 176 12.55 -27.62 -7.32
C ARG A 176 13.53 -28.55 -6.62
N HIS A 177 13.44 -28.62 -5.30
CA HIS A 177 14.14 -29.61 -4.50
C HIS A 177 13.14 -30.24 -3.55
N THR A 178 13.02 -31.56 -3.64
CA THR A 178 12.36 -32.37 -2.62
C THR A 178 13.45 -32.87 -1.68
N ALA A 179 13.29 -32.68 -0.37
CA ALA A 179 14.22 -33.22 0.62
C ALA A 179 14.11 -34.75 0.69
N ALA A 180 15.25 -35.44 0.83
CA ALA A 180 15.28 -36.86 1.17
C ALA A 180 14.81 -37.12 2.63
N PRO A 181 14.44 -38.36 3.01
CA PRO A 181 13.93 -38.68 4.36
C PRO A 181 14.87 -38.32 5.52
N ASP A 182 16.17 -38.25 5.25
CA ASP A 182 17.27 -37.95 6.18
C ASP A 182 17.92 -36.57 5.91
N GLU A 183 17.32 -35.77 5.02
CA GLU A 183 17.85 -34.46 4.63
C GLU A 183 17.08 -33.31 5.31
N THR A 184 17.80 -32.37 5.91
CA THR A 184 17.21 -31.16 6.51
C THR A 184 17.62 -29.93 5.71
N ILE A 185 16.65 -29.12 5.31
CA ILE A 185 16.88 -27.85 4.61
C ILE A 185 16.82 -26.70 5.61
N HIS A 186 17.90 -25.93 5.72
CA HIS A 186 17.97 -24.74 6.57
C HIS A 186 17.71 -23.47 5.76
N TYR A 187 16.82 -22.62 6.28
CA TYR A 187 16.56 -21.29 5.73
C TYR A 187 17.25 -20.24 6.59
N VAL A 188 18.06 -19.39 5.97
CA VAL A 188 18.74 -18.28 6.62
C VAL A 188 18.26 -16.99 5.96
N ASP A 189 17.72 -16.09 6.77
CA ASP A 189 17.34 -14.75 6.35
C ASP A 189 18.11 -13.70 7.15
N VAL A 190 18.50 -12.63 6.47
CA VAL A 190 19.20 -11.51 7.10
C VAL A 190 18.18 -10.46 7.47
N THR A 191 17.83 -10.39 8.75
CA THR A 191 16.90 -9.38 9.27
C THR A 191 17.46 -7.97 9.01
N HIS A 192 16.67 -7.10 8.35
CA HIS A 192 17.06 -5.73 7.98
C HIS A 192 18.26 -5.61 7.01
N CYS A 193 18.40 -6.55 6.06
CA CYS A 193 19.48 -6.58 5.04
C CYS A 193 19.86 -5.21 4.43
N THR A 194 18.88 -4.33 4.13
CA THR A 194 19.13 -2.98 3.58
C THR A 194 19.69 -1.97 4.58
N ARG A 195 19.34 -2.07 5.87
CA ARG A 195 19.92 -1.22 6.92
C ARG A 195 21.32 -1.71 7.30
N LEU A 196 21.49 -3.03 7.38
CA LEU A 196 22.78 -3.64 7.70
C LEU A 196 23.86 -3.30 6.66
N SER A 197 23.50 -3.34 5.37
CA SER A 197 24.41 -2.95 4.28
C SER A 197 24.80 -1.47 4.35
N THR A 198 23.89 -0.60 4.78
CA THR A 198 24.18 0.83 4.95
C THR A 198 25.18 1.07 6.09
N VAL A 199 25.02 0.38 7.23
CA VAL A 199 25.94 0.50 8.38
C VAL A 199 27.32 -0.11 8.09
N LEU A 200 27.37 -1.25 7.41
CA LEU A 200 28.62 -1.93 7.06
C LEU A 200 29.37 -1.29 5.88
N ALA A 201 28.67 -0.66 4.93
CA ALA A 201 29.32 0.04 3.82
C ALA A 201 29.89 1.41 4.20
N LEU A 202 29.41 2.01 5.30
CA LEU A 202 29.87 3.30 5.81
C LEU A 202 31.00 3.19 6.85
N THR A 203 31.40 1.98 7.24
CA THR A 203 32.59 1.77 8.06
C THR A 203 33.80 1.61 7.12
N PRO A 204 34.69 2.60 7.00
CA PRO A 204 35.92 2.40 6.25
C PRO A 204 36.70 1.25 6.90
N LEU A 205 37.13 0.29 6.06
CA LEU A 205 38.14 -0.70 6.43
C LEU A 205 39.41 0.06 6.80
N VAL A 206 39.55 0.41 8.06
CA VAL A 206 40.85 0.74 8.65
C VAL A 206 41.55 -0.60 8.82
N THR A 207 42.26 -1.04 7.79
CA THR A 207 43.26 -2.10 7.93
C THR A 207 44.55 -1.48 8.49
N PRO A 208 45.23 -2.15 9.43
CA PRO A 208 46.50 -1.68 10.02
C PRO A 208 47.64 -1.62 9.00
#